data_AF-A0A3R8VXL2-F1
#
_entry.id   AF-A0A3R8VXL2-F1
#
_cell.length_a   1.000
_cell.length_b   1.000
_cell.length_c   1.000
_cell.angle_alpha   90.00
_cell.angle_beta   90.00
_cell.angle_gamma   90.00
#
_symmetry.space_group_name_H-M   'P 1'
#
loop_
_entity.id
_entity.type
_entity.pdbx_description
1 polymer ?
#
loop_
_entity_poly.entity_id
_entity_poly.type
_entity_poly.pdbx_seq_one_letter_code
_entity_poly.pdbx_strand_id
1 'polypeptide(L)'
;MPSNAHSKFLKTIKRCESLVDSYKQLQAIDQANGVAVPTPKDIVRGAVVLAVAALDTYVTDAFSEKLVPYLQRYKPDDELIELLYKSGLDTKEALVLLGMERPYRRIRTLIENYYGSYTTQKFDVIDQIFRPYRLANVTENAARKSGKPSIKTSVGKLVERRHQIAHAGDYNRHGRIIDINEEQIAKRIKHLELLVTSMDEILCNRV
;
A
#
# COMPACT_ATOMS: atom_id res chain seq x y z
N MET A 1 4.72 -14.66 12.39
CA MET A 1 3.52 -13.89 12.78
C MET A 1 3.36 -12.75 11.78
N PRO A 2 2.12 -12.41 11.38
CA PRO A 2 1.86 -11.27 10.48
C PRO A 2 2.34 -9.96 11.11
N SER A 3 2.72 -8.99 10.27
CA SER A 3 3.17 -7.67 10.74
C SER A 3 2.03 -6.83 11.34
N ASN A 4 2.37 -5.80 12.11
CA ASN A 4 1.35 -4.85 12.60
C ASN A 4 0.84 -4.01 11.42
N ALA A 5 1.71 -3.69 10.45
CA ALA A 5 1.35 -3.08 9.18
C ALA A 5 0.27 -3.88 8.43
N HIS A 6 0.40 -5.21 8.37
CA HIS A 6 -0.61 -6.10 7.76
C HIS A 6 -1.94 -6.05 8.50
N SER A 7 -1.89 -6.10 9.84
CA SER A 7 -3.11 -5.98 10.67
C SER A 7 -3.84 -4.65 10.46
N LYS A 8 -3.11 -3.54 10.34
CA LYS A 8 -3.65 -2.20 10.04
C LYS A 8 -4.22 -2.13 8.62
N PHE A 9 -3.54 -2.73 7.66
CA PHE A 9 -4.00 -2.85 6.29
C PHE A 9 -5.33 -3.61 6.19
N LEU A 10 -5.44 -4.79 6.81
CA LEU A 10 -6.66 -5.60 6.79
C LEU A 10 -7.87 -4.85 7.37
N LYS A 11 -7.69 -4.08 8.44
CA LYS A 11 -8.74 -3.21 8.99
C LYS A 11 -9.23 -2.19 7.96
N THR A 12 -8.31 -1.63 7.17
CA THR A 12 -8.64 -0.62 6.16
C THR A 12 -9.29 -1.23 4.92
N ILE A 13 -8.81 -2.39 4.46
CA ILE A 13 -9.41 -3.11 3.34
C ILE A 13 -10.84 -3.56 3.66
N LYS A 14 -11.10 -4.09 4.85
CA LYS A 14 -12.48 -4.43 5.27
C LYS A 14 -13.43 -3.24 5.21
N ARG A 15 -12.96 -2.04 5.58
CA ARG A 15 -13.74 -0.80 5.41
C ARG A 15 -14.02 -0.50 3.94
N CYS A 16 -13.05 -0.73 3.05
CA CYS A 16 -13.23 -0.54 1.60
C CYS A 16 -14.24 -1.54 1.02
N GLU A 17 -14.19 -2.80 1.44
CA GLU A 17 -15.18 -3.81 1.06
C GLU A 17 -16.58 -3.41 1.55
N SER A 18 -16.70 -2.99 2.81
CA SER A 18 -17.96 -2.50 3.37
C SER A 18 -18.52 -1.30 2.59
N LEU A 19 -17.68 -0.35 2.15
CA LEU A 19 -18.13 0.77 1.32
C LEU A 19 -18.75 0.29 -0.01
N VAL A 20 -18.12 -0.69 -0.67
CA VAL A 20 -18.64 -1.24 -1.93
C VAL A 20 -19.94 -2.01 -1.70
N ASP A 21 -20.02 -2.79 -0.63
CA ASP A 21 -21.23 -3.55 -0.28
C ASP A 21 -22.38 -2.63 0.13
N SER A 22 -22.10 -1.58 0.91
CA SER A 22 -23.10 -0.55 1.23
C SER A 22 -23.60 0.17 -0.02
N TYR A 23 -22.73 0.49 -0.97
CA TYR A 23 -23.16 1.06 -2.26
C TYR A 23 -24.14 0.14 -3.00
N LYS A 24 -23.84 -1.16 -3.09
CA LYS A 24 -24.72 -2.14 -3.74
C LYS A 24 -26.09 -2.26 -3.07
N GLN A 25 -26.11 -2.26 -1.74
CA GLN A 25 -27.35 -2.29 -0.97
C GLN A 25 -28.20 -1.04 -1.22
N LEU A 26 -27.59 0.15 -1.18
CA LEU A 26 -28.27 1.41 -1.46
C LEU A 26 -28.80 1.47 -2.90
N GLN A 27 -28.00 1.02 -3.87
CA GLN A 27 -28.43 0.94 -5.28
C GLN A 27 -29.64 0.02 -5.47
N ALA A 28 -29.70 -1.12 -4.76
CA ALA A 28 -30.85 -2.02 -4.82
C ALA A 28 -32.12 -1.38 -4.23
N ILE A 29 -31.97 -0.61 -3.14
CA ILE A 29 -33.06 0.15 -2.52
C ILE A 29 -33.57 1.25 -3.47
N ASP A 30 -32.66 1.98 -4.12
CA ASP A 30 -33.00 3.02 -5.09
C ASP A 30 -33.79 2.48 -6.27
N GLN A 31 -33.40 1.30 -6.79
CA GLN A 31 -34.10 0.62 -7.87
C GLN A 31 -35.51 0.18 -7.46
N ALA A 32 -35.67 -0.30 -6.22
CA ALA A 32 -36.97 -0.71 -5.70
C ALA A 32 -37.92 0.48 -5.45
N ASN A 33 -37.39 1.62 -5.01
CA ASN A 33 -38.17 2.79 -4.62
C ASN A 33 -38.36 3.83 -5.74
N GLY A 34 -37.66 3.69 -6.88
CA GLY A 34 -37.77 4.62 -7.99
C GLY A 34 -37.34 6.05 -7.64
N VAL A 35 -36.20 6.19 -6.96
CA VAL A 35 -35.71 7.51 -6.51
C VAL A 35 -35.28 8.42 -7.67
N ALA A 36 -35.55 9.72 -7.54
CA ALA A 36 -35.21 10.71 -8.56
C ALA A 36 -33.69 10.97 -8.68
N VAL A 37 -32.94 10.79 -7.59
CA VAL A 37 -31.49 10.94 -7.54
C VAL A 37 -30.90 9.62 -7.04
N PRO A 38 -30.16 8.89 -7.90
CA PRO A 38 -29.56 7.63 -7.50
C PRO A 38 -28.38 7.84 -6.56
N THR A 39 -28.08 6.81 -5.76
CA THR A 39 -26.95 6.78 -4.84
C THR A 39 -25.64 7.10 -5.58
N PRO A 40 -24.84 8.06 -5.07
CA PRO A 40 -23.59 8.46 -5.71
C PRO A 40 -22.59 7.31 -5.80
N LYS A 41 -22.08 7.07 -7.02
CA LYS A 41 -20.95 6.14 -7.26
C LYS A 41 -19.64 6.58 -6.62
N ASP A 42 -19.58 7.78 -6.04
CA ASP A 42 -18.42 8.30 -5.33
C ASP A 42 -18.09 7.52 -4.06
N ILE A 43 -19.05 6.77 -3.50
CA ILE A 43 -18.79 5.81 -2.42
C ILE A 43 -17.77 4.75 -2.90
N VAL A 44 -17.94 4.23 -4.12
CA VAL A 44 -17.03 3.25 -4.73
C VAL A 44 -15.69 3.91 -5.09
N ARG A 45 -15.70 5.15 -5.59
CA ARG A 45 -14.45 5.91 -5.86
C ARG A 45 -13.65 6.14 -4.58
N GLY A 46 -14.33 6.49 -3.49
CA GLY A 46 -13.73 6.62 -2.16
C GLY A 46 -13.10 5.31 -1.70
N ALA A 47 -13.77 4.17 -1.92
CA ALA A 47 -13.20 2.85 -1.62
C ALA A 47 -11.92 2.56 -2.41
N VAL A 48 -11.85 2.96 -3.70
CA VAL A 48 -10.63 2.82 -4.52
C VAL A 48 -9.48 3.65 -3.94
N VAL A 49 -9.73 4.93 -3.65
CA VAL A 49 -8.71 5.84 -3.10
C VAL A 49 -8.19 5.33 -1.76
N LEU A 50 -9.10 4.91 -0.88
CA LEU A 50 -8.75 4.39 0.44
C LEU A 50 -7.97 3.07 0.36
N ALA A 51 -8.35 2.16 -0.54
CA ALA A 51 -7.66 0.88 -0.72
C ALA A 51 -6.21 1.07 -1.19
N VAL A 52 -5.97 1.97 -2.15
CA VAL A 52 -4.61 2.26 -2.63
C VAL A 52 -3.79 3.01 -1.58
N ALA A 53 -4.40 3.93 -0.82
CA ALA A 53 -3.72 4.56 0.31
C ALA A 53 -3.33 3.55 1.41
N ALA A 54 -4.15 2.51 1.61
CA ALA A 54 -3.83 1.41 2.53
C ALA A 54 -2.61 0.61 2.05
N LEU A 55 -2.47 0.38 0.74
CA LEU A 55 -1.28 -0.24 0.16
C LEU A 55 -0.03 0.62 0.41
N ASP A 56 -0.08 1.93 0.11
CA ASP A 56 1.03 2.85 0.33
C ASP A 56 1.50 2.78 1.80
N THR A 57 0.53 2.93 2.72
CA THR A 57 0.77 2.88 4.17
C THR A 57 1.36 1.53 4.60
N TYR A 58 0.84 0.42 4.06
CA TYR A 58 1.36 -0.91 4.35
C TYR A 58 2.83 -1.03 3.97
N VAL A 59 3.20 -0.60 2.76
CA VAL A 59 4.58 -0.73 2.26
C VAL A 59 5.56 0.03 3.17
N THR A 60 5.25 1.27 3.52
CA THR A 60 6.12 2.12 4.35
C THR A 60 6.18 1.63 5.80
N ASP A 61 5.04 1.24 6.38
CA ASP A 61 4.97 0.74 7.75
C ASP A 61 5.69 -0.61 7.85
N ALA A 62 5.46 -1.53 6.90
CA ALA A 62 6.09 -2.85 6.89
C ALA A 62 7.61 -2.76 6.74
N PHE A 63 8.13 -1.85 5.90
CA PHE A 63 9.55 -1.59 5.84
C PHE A 63 10.08 -1.12 7.22
N SER A 64 9.46 -0.08 7.77
CA SER A 64 9.90 0.53 9.03
C SER A 64 9.86 -0.43 10.23
N GLU A 65 8.85 -1.30 10.29
CA GLU A 65 8.72 -2.35 11.30
C GLU A 65 9.83 -3.40 11.22
N LYS A 66 10.27 -3.75 10.00
CA LYS A 66 11.27 -4.78 9.75
C LYS A 66 12.71 -4.27 9.78
N LEU A 67 12.91 -2.96 9.70
CA LEU A 67 14.24 -2.34 9.68
C LEU A 67 15.07 -2.66 10.91
N VAL A 68 14.53 -2.46 12.11
CA VAL A 68 15.29 -2.64 13.35
C VAL A 68 15.70 -4.11 13.55
N PRO A 69 14.77 -5.09 13.47
CA PRO A 69 15.15 -6.49 13.53
C PRO A 69 16.16 -6.90 12.45
N TYR A 70 16.04 -6.34 11.24
CA TYR A 70 16.99 -6.60 10.16
C TYR A 70 18.40 -6.09 10.50
N LEU A 71 18.54 -4.84 10.96
CA LEU A 71 19.82 -4.23 11.35
C LEU A 71 20.48 -4.94 12.54
N GLN A 72 19.69 -5.52 13.45
CA GLN A 72 20.22 -6.29 14.58
C GLN A 72 20.80 -7.64 14.16
N ARG A 73 20.31 -8.21 13.05
CA ARG A 73 20.68 -9.56 12.59
C ARG A 73 21.70 -9.53 11.45
N TYR A 74 21.68 -8.50 10.62
CA TYR A 74 22.47 -8.40 9.40
C TYR A 74 23.30 -7.12 9.40
N LYS A 75 24.51 -7.21 8.83
CA LYS A 75 25.30 -6.01 8.54
C LYS A 75 24.65 -5.25 7.38
N PRO A 76 24.47 -3.92 7.48
CA PRO A 76 23.94 -3.13 6.38
C PRO A 76 24.92 -3.18 5.19
N ASP A 77 24.38 -3.38 4.00
CA ASP A 77 25.11 -3.27 2.74
C ASP A 77 25.03 -1.84 2.18
N ASP A 78 25.73 -1.58 1.08
CA ASP A 78 25.84 -0.26 0.48
C ASP A 78 24.47 0.34 0.11
N GLU A 79 23.52 -0.49 -0.34
CA GLU A 79 22.15 -0.04 -0.64
C GLU A 79 21.43 0.46 0.62
N LEU A 80 21.53 -0.28 1.73
CA LEU A 80 20.92 0.14 3.00
C LEU A 80 21.64 1.36 3.59
N ILE A 81 22.97 1.44 3.48
CA ILE A 81 23.75 2.61 3.92
C ILE A 81 23.35 3.85 3.12
N GLU A 82 23.23 3.74 1.80
CA GLU A 82 22.81 4.85 0.93
C GLU A 82 21.39 5.30 1.27
N LEU A 83 20.46 4.37 1.51
CA LEU A 83 19.10 4.69 1.95
C LEU A 83 19.12 5.44 3.29
N LEU A 84 19.87 4.93 4.27
CA LEU A 84 19.98 5.57 5.58
C LEU A 84 20.55 6.98 5.46
N TYR A 85 21.59 7.16 4.64
CA TYR A 85 22.17 8.47 4.36
C TYR A 85 21.14 9.43 3.74
N LYS A 86 20.41 9.00 2.71
CA LYS A 86 19.32 9.78 2.08
C LYS A 86 18.19 10.11 3.04
N SER A 87 17.94 9.26 4.03
CA SER A 87 16.96 9.51 5.09
C SER A 87 17.45 10.50 6.17
N GLY A 88 18.71 10.95 6.10
CA GLY A 88 19.30 11.91 7.02
C GLY A 88 20.25 11.31 8.05
N LEU A 89 20.60 10.02 7.94
CA LEU A 89 21.64 9.41 8.77
C LEU A 89 23.03 9.70 8.22
N ASP A 90 23.46 10.97 8.31
CA ASP A 90 24.82 11.37 7.96
C ASP A 90 25.83 11.01 9.06
N THR A 91 27.12 11.31 8.82
CA THR A 91 28.18 11.04 9.80
C THR A 91 27.94 11.77 11.13
N LYS A 92 27.35 12.96 11.10
CA LYS A 92 27.06 13.73 12.31
C LYS A 92 25.98 13.04 13.14
N GLU A 93 24.88 12.65 12.51
CA GLU A 93 23.80 11.93 13.16
C GLU A 93 24.28 10.57 13.68
N ALA A 94 25.13 9.86 12.92
CA ALA A 94 25.72 8.60 13.36
C ALA A 94 26.56 8.75 14.64
N LEU A 95 27.34 9.82 14.77
CA LEU A 95 28.09 10.13 16.00
C LEU A 95 27.16 10.44 17.19
N VAL A 96 26.03 11.12 16.94
CA VAL A 96 25.00 11.36 17.96
C VAL A 96 24.39 10.05 18.45
N LEU A 97 24.10 9.12 17.53
CA LEU A 97 23.51 7.82 17.88
C LEU A 97 24.36 6.99 18.84
N LEU A 98 25.69 7.14 18.83
CA LEU A 98 26.59 6.41 19.73
C LEU A 98 26.33 6.72 21.21
N GLY A 99 25.85 7.92 21.53
CA GLY A 99 25.54 8.35 22.89
C GLY A 99 24.06 8.24 23.28
N MET A 100 23.19 7.76 22.38
CA MET A 100 21.75 7.71 22.63
C MET A 100 21.33 6.40 23.31
N GLU A 101 20.35 6.47 24.21
CA GLU A 101 19.73 5.29 24.85
C GLU A 101 19.00 4.40 23.83
N ARG A 102 18.41 4.99 22.78
CA ARG A 102 17.52 4.30 21.83
C ARG A 102 17.86 4.60 20.36
N PRO A 103 19.06 4.23 19.88
CA PRO A 103 19.53 4.60 18.55
C PRO A 103 18.68 4.02 17.41
N TYR A 104 18.22 2.76 17.55
CA TYR A 104 17.37 2.12 16.56
C TYR A 104 16.01 2.80 16.38
N ARG A 105 15.45 3.38 17.45
CA ARG A 105 14.20 4.16 17.36
C ARG A 105 14.41 5.42 16.53
N ARG A 106 15.55 6.09 16.72
CA ARG A 106 15.91 7.29 15.96
C ARG A 106 16.09 6.97 14.47
N ILE A 107 16.83 5.90 14.16
CA ILE A 107 16.99 5.40 12.77
C ILE A 107 15.62 5.11 12.13
N ARG A 108 14.75 4.39 12.84
CA ARG A 108 13.40 4.11 12.37
C ARG A 108 12.61 5.39 12.07
N THR A 109 12.70 6.39 12.94
CA THR A 109 12.00 7.68 12.76
C THR A 109 12.48 8.42 11.51
N LEU A 110 13.78 8.39 11.21
CA LEU A 110 14.34 9.00 10.00
C LEU A 110 13.76 8.36 8.74
N ILE A 111 13.67 7.03 8.72
CA ILE A 111 13.12 6.26 7.61
C ILE A 111 11.60 6.47 7.48
N GLU A 112 10.86 6.47 8.59
CA GLU A 112 9.42 6.76 8.59
C GLU A 112 9.14 8.16 8.02
N ASN A 113 9.95 9.16 8.38
CA ASN A 113 9.83 10.51 7.82
C ASN A 113 10.21 10.57 6.34
N TYR A 114 11.28 9.88 5.95
CA TYR A 114 11.72 9.80 4.55
C TYR A 114 10.63 9.21 3.65
N TYR A 115 9.99 8.13 4.09
CA TYR A 115 8.91 7.48 3.35
C TYR A 115 7.51 8.08 3.61
N GLY A 116 7.33 8.95 4.59
CA GLY A 116 6.03 9.53 4.92
C GLY A 116 5.40 10.36 3.80
N SER A 117 6.20 10.82 2.83
CA SER A 117 5.72 11.52 1.63
C SER A 117 5.72 10.66 0.36
N TYR A 118 6.19 9.40 0.44
CA TYR A 118 6.24 8.51 -0.71
C TYR A 118 4.85 7.97 -1.03
N THR A 119 4.46 8.09 -2.30
CA THR A 119 3.29 7.39 -2.85
C THR A 119 3.78 6.26 -3.73
N THR A 120 3.38 5.02 -3.43
CA THR A 120 3.78 3.83 -4.18
C THR A 120 2.86 3.67 -5.40
N GLN A 121 2.91 4.66 -6.30
CA GLN A 121 2.04 4.71 -7.49
C GLN A 121 2.41 3.65 -8.54
N LYS A 122 3.54 2.94 -8.37
CA LYS A 122 4.05 1.92 -9.29
C LYS A 122 4.66 0.76 -8.51
N PHE A 123 4.44 -0.46 -8.98
CA PHE A 123 5.00 -1.67 -8.36
C PHE A 123 6.53 -1.67 -8.33
N ASP A 124 7.18 -1.11 -9.34
CA ASP A 124 8.65 -1.02 -9.37
C ASP A 124 9.19 -0.19 -8.21
N VAL A 125 8.45 0.82 -7.74
CA VAL A 125 8.81 1.63 -6.57
C VAL A 125 8.68 0.79 -5.29
N ILE A 126 7.61 -0.02 -5.18
CA ILE A 126 7.44 -0.96 -4.06
C ILE A 126 8.60 -1.95 -4.03
N ASP A 127 8.94 -2.53 -5.19
CA ASP A 127 10.05 -3.47 -5.31
C ASP A 127 11.40 -2.81 -4.94
N GLN A 128 11.61 -1.53 -5.28
CA GLN A 128 12.79 -0.77 -4.86
C GLN A 128 12.87 -0.56 -3.35
N ILE A 129 11.75 -0.26 -2.69
CA ILE A 129 11.70 -0.03 -1.23
C ILE A 129 12.23 -1.24 -0.46
N PHE A 130 11.94 -2.47 -0.92
CA PHE A 130 12.35 -3.69 -0.24
C PHE A 130 13.69 -4.27 -0.70
N ARG A 131 14.37 -3.66 -1.68
CA ARG A 131 15.72 -4.07 -2.11
C ARG A 131 16.75 -4.12 -0.98
N PRO A 132 16.79 -3.16 -0.02
CA PRO A 132 17.71 -3.22 1.12
C PRO A 132 17.54 -4.46 2.01
N TYR A 133 16.42 -5.19 1.92
CA TYR A 133 16.25 -6.49 2.60
C TYR A 133 16.63 -7.69 1.72
N ARG A 134 17.24 -7.42 0.57
CA ARG A 134 17.57 -8.37 -0.51
C ARG A 134 16.34 -9.07 -1.07
N LEU A 135 15.23 -8.34 -1.13
CA LEU A 135 13.98 -8.81 -1.70
C LEU A 135 13.77 -8.13 -3.04
N ALA A 136 14.22 -8.80 -4.11
CA ALA A 136 13.96 -8.36 -5.48
C ALA A 136 12.59 -8.85 -5.96
N ASN A 137 11.89 -8.00 -6.72
CA ASN A 137 10.60 -8.33 -7.35
C ASN A 137 9.55 -8.85 -6.35
N VAL A 138 9.45 -8.25 -5.16
CA VAL A 138 8.55 -8.72 -4.09
C VAL A 138 7.10 -8.76 -4.55
N THR A 139 6.66 -7.81 -5.38
CA THR A 139 5.29 -7.76 -5.91
C THR A 139 5.01 -8.91 -6.87
N GLU A 140 5.98 -9.27 -7.72
CA GLU A 140 5.89 -10.42 -8.63
C GLU A 140 5.90 -11.74 -7.85
N ASN A 141 6.81 -11.86 -6.89
CA ASN A 141 6.94 -13.05 -6.06
C ASN A 141 5.68 -13.28 -5.21
N ALA A 142 5.09 -12.21 -4.66
CA ALA A 142 3.82 -12.26 -3.95
C ALA A 142 2.67 -12.72 -4.86
N ALA A 143 2.60 -12.20 -6.09
CA ALA A 143 1.59 -12.63 -7.06
C ALA A 143 1.72 -14.12 -7.42
N ARG A 144 2.95 -14.63 -7.59
CA ARG A 144 3.18 -16.07 -7.81
C ARG A 144 2.81 -16.91 -6.61
N LYS A 145 3.22 -16.48 -5.41
CA LYS A 145 2.93 -17.15 -4.14
C LYS A 145 1.43 -17.27 -3.86
N SER A 146 0.63 -16.30 -4.31
CA SER A 146 -0.83 -16.33 -4.21
C SER A 146 -1.51 -17.43 -5.05
N GLY A 147 -0.78 -18.09 -5.94
CA GLY A 147 -1.33 -19.01 -6.94
C GLY A 147 -2.07 -18.32 -8.10
N LYS A 148 -2.10 -16.98 -8.14
CA LYS A 148 -2.79 -16.20 -9.17
C LYS A 148 -1.92 -15.05 -9.69
N PRO A 149 -1.00 -15.28 -10.65
CA PRO A 149 -0.11 -14.24 -11.17
C PRO A 149 -0.84 -12.99 -11.69
N SER A 150 -2.06 -13.16 -12.20
CA SER A 150 -2.92 -12.06 -12.70
C SER A 150 -3.31 -11.03 -11.63
N ILE A 151 -3.15 -11.32 -10.33
CA ILE A 151 -3.51 -10.34 -9.28
C ILE A 151 -2.65 -9.09 -9.35
N LYS A 152 -1.38 -9.18 -9.76
CA LYS A 152 -0.51 -8.01 -9.95
C LYS A 152 -1.12 -7.06 -10.98
N THR A 153 -1.47 -7.57 -12.16
CA THR A 153 -2.15 -6.79 -13.20
C THR A 153 -3.49 -6.24 -12.71
N SER A 154 -4.25 -7.02 -11.94
CA SER A 154 -5.53 -6.58 -11.38
C SER A 154 -5.38 -5.41 -10.41
N VAL A 155 -4.40 -5.47 -9.52
CA VAL A 155 -4.09 -4.39 -8.57
C VAL A 155 -3.49 -3.20 -9.31
N GLY A 156 -2.70 -3.43 -10.37
CA GLY A 156 -2.19 -2.37 -11.24
C GLY A 156 -3.30 -1.46 -11.77
N LYS A 157 -4.37 -2.03 -12.34
CA LYS A 157 -5.48 -1.17 -12.79
C LYS A 157 -6.30 -0.55 -11.65
N LEU A 158 -6.19 -1.05 -10.42
CA LEU A 158 -6.78 -0.38 -9.25
C LEU A 158 -5.98 0.89 -8.90
N VAL A 159 -4.65 0.81 -8.94
CA VAL A 159 -3.74 1.94 -8.75
C VAL A 159 -3.93 2.99 -9.86
N GLU A 160 -4.00 2.56 -11.12
CA GLU A 160 -4.32 3.45 -12.26
C GLU A 160 -5.67 4.14 -12.06
N ARG A 161 -6.69 3.41 -11.58
CA ARG A 161 -8.00 3.98 -11.32
C ARG A 161 -7.96 5.02 -10.20
N ARG A 162 -7.23 4.79 -9.12
CA ARG A 162 -6.98 5.81 -8.09
C ARG A 162 -6.31 7.05 -8.68
N HIS A 163 -5.34 6.88 -9.58
CA HIS A 163 -4.67 8.01 -10.23
C HIS A 163 -5.68 8.87 -11.02
N GLN A 164 -6.57 8.24 -11.80
CA GLN A 164 -7.64 8.93 -12.52
C GLN A 164 -8.59 9.69 -11.59
N ILE A 165 -9.02 9.06 -10.49
CA ILE A 165 -9.94 9.67 -9.52
C ILE A 165 -9.28 10.85 -8.81
N ALA A 166 -8.09 10.64 -8.25
CA ALA A 166 -7.44 11.61 -7.35
C ALA A 166 -6.84 12.81 -8.10
N HIS A 167 -6.37 12.64 -9.33
CA HIS A 167 -5.69 13.72 -10.06
C HIS A 167 -6.54 14.37 -11.15
N ALA A 168 -7.45 13.62 -11.78
CA ALA A 168 -8.27 14.13 -12.89
C ALA A 168 -9.74 14.34 -12.50
N GLY A 169 -10.09 14.25 -11.21
CA GLY A 169 -11.48 14.31 -10.74
C GLY A 169 -12.38 13.23 -11.35
N ASP A 170 -11.78 12.15 -11.84
CA ASP A 170 -12.42 11.08 -12.60
C ASP A 170 -13.15 11.51 -13.89
N TYR A 171 -12.70 12.59 -14.54
CA TYR A 171 -13.22 13.03 -15.83
C TYR A 171 -12.49 12.37 -17.00
N ASN A 172 -13.23 12.06 -18.07
CA ASN A 172 -12.65 11.68 -19.35
C ASN A 172 -12.18 12.91 -20.14
N ARG A 173 -11.53 12.68 -21.29
CA ARG A 173 -11.03 13.76 -22.17
C ARG A 173 -12.11 14.72 -22.69
N HIS A 174 -13.39 14.35 -22.60
CA HIS A 174 -14.54 15.14 -23.02
C HIS A 174 -15.28 15.80 -21.84
N GLY A 175 -14.69 15.80 -20.64
CA GLY A 175 -15.27 16.43 -19.45
C GLY A 175 -16.46 15.68 -18.84
N ARG A 176 -16.65 14.39 -19.18
CA ARG A 176 -17.68 13.54 -18.57
C ARG A 176 -17.08 12.65 -17.49
N ILE A 177 -17.79 12.48 -16.38
CA ILE A 177 -17.40 11.56 -15.31
C ILE A 177 -17.32 10.13 -15.88
N ILE A 178 -16.21 9.46 -15.62
CA ILE A 178 -15.99 8.08 -16.06
C ILE A 178 -16.82 7.15 -15.16
N ASP A 179 -17.61 6.27 -15.77
CA ASP A 179 -18.35 5.27 -15.01
C ASP A 179 -17.40 4.36 -14.21
N ILE A 180 -17.87 3.88 -13.05
CA ILE A 180 -17.11 2.98 -12.20
C ILE A 180 -17.94 1.71 -11.98
N ASN A 181 -17.31 0.56 -12.25
CA ASN A 181 -17.91 -0.75 -12.10
C ASN A 181 -17.57 -1.34 -10.73
N GLU A 182 -18.55 -1.34 -9.83
CA GLU A 182 -18.49 -1.78 -8.45
C GLU A 182 -18.07 -3.25 -8.29
N GLU A 183 -18.48 -4.14 -9.21
CA GLU A 183 -18.09 -5.55 -9.16
C GLU A 183 -16.60 -5.74 -9.46
N GLN A 184 -16.11 -5.04 -10.47
CA GLN A 184 -14.69 -5.04 -10.81
C GLN A 184 -13.86 -4.42 -9.68
N ILE A 185 -14.33 -3.34 -9.06
CA ILE A 185 -13.64 -2.74 -7.91
C ILE A 185 -13.61 -3.70 -6.72
N ALA A 186 -14.74 -4.32 -6.36
CA ALA A 186 -14.79 -5.33 -5.29
C ALA A 186 -13.78 -6.46 -5.53
N LYS A 187 -13.73 -6.99 -6.76
CA LYS A 187 -12.77 -8.05 -7.13
C LYS A 187 -11.32 -7.58 -6.99
N ARG A 188 -11.01 -6.35 -7.40
CA ARG A 188 -9.66 -5.78 -7.30
C ARG A 188 -9.22 -5.54 -5.87
N ILE A 189 -10.14 -5.10 -4.99
CA ILE A 189 -9.87 -4.95 -3.55
C ILE A 189 -9.48 -6.29 -2.94
N LYS A 190 -10.21 -7.37 -3.25
CA LYS A 190 -9.85 -8.73 -2.80
C LYS A 190 -8.50 -9.21 -3.35
N HIS A 191 -8.20 -8.89 -4.61
CA HIS A 191 -6.89 -9.19 -5.18
C HIS A 191 -5.76 -8.39 -4.51
N LEU A 192 -6.02 -7.15 -4.10
CA LEU A 192 -5.09 -6.33 -3.34
C LEU A 192 -4.83 -6.94 -1.96
N GLU A 193 -5.88 -7.39 -1.27
CA GLU A 193 -5.74 -8.10 0.01
C GLU A 193 -4.86 -9.33 -0.10
N LEU A 194 -5.10 -10.17 -1.11
CA LEU A 194 -4.33 -11.37 -1.38
C LEU A 194 -2.87 -11.07 -1.72
N LEU A 195 -2.63 -10.02 -2.51
CA LEU A 195 -1.28 -9.58 -2.87
C LEU A 195 -0.51 -9.13 -1.62
N VAL A 196 -1.09 -8.25 -0.82
CA VAL A 196 -0.44 -7.72 0.39
C VAL A 196 -0.22 -8.80 1.44
N THR A 197 -1.16 -9.72 1.61
CA THR A 197 -0.96 -10.88 2.50
C THR A 197 0.22 -11.74 2.05
N SER A 198 0.32 -12.00 0.74
CA SER A 198 1.44 -12.76 0.19
C SER A 198 2.78 -12.01 0.32
N MET A 199 2.77 -10.68 0.18
CA MET A 199 3.95 -9.85 0.45
C MET A 199 4.37 -9.92 1.92
N ASP A 200 3.41 -9.85 2.84
CA ASP A 200 3.69 -9.88 4.28
C ASP A 200 4.33 -11.18 4.72
N GLU A 201 3.84 -12.30 4.19
CA GLU A 201 4.45 -13.61 4.42
C GLU A 201 5.90 -13.67 3.91
N ILE A 202 6.18 -13.14 2.72
CA ILE A 202 7.54 -13.08 2.17
C ILE A 202 8.45 -12.25 3.07
N LEU A 203 7.98 -11.07 3.49
CA LEU A 203 8.73 -10.15 4.35
C LEU A 203 9.00 -10.76 5.73
N CYS A 204 7.98 -11.35 6.36
CA CYS A 204 8.12 -11.95 7.68
C CYS A 204 8.99 -13.22 7.68
N ASN A 205 9.09 -13.94 6.56
CA ASN A 205 10.01 -15.07 6.45
C ASN A 205 11.47 -14.64 6.22
N ARG A 206 11.69 -13.42 5.73
CA ARG A 206 13.03 -12.90 5.43
C ARG A 206 13.73 -12.34 6.67
N VAL A 207 12.98 -11.65 7.53
CA VAL A 207 13.48 -10.89 8.68
C VAL A 207 13.19 -11.64 9.98
#